data_AF-A0A4Y9J7R0-F1
#
_entry.id   AF-A0A4Y9J7R0-F1
#
_cell.length_a   1.000
_cell.length_b   1.000
_cell.length_c   1.000
_cell.angle_alpha   90.00
_cell.angle_beta   90.00
_cell.angle_gamma   90.00
#
_symmetry.space_group_name_H-M   'P 1'
#
loop_
_entity.id
_entity.type
_entity.pdbx_description
1 polymer ?
#
loop_
_entity_poly.entity_id
_entity_poly.type
_entity_poly.pdbx_seq_one_letter_code
_entity_poly.pdbx_strand_id
1 'polypeptide(L)'
;RKDARPGELIDAALDLFVEKGYAATKVDEVAARAGVSKGTLFLYFPSKEDLFKEVVRHNMGRHFAEWDVEIEQYPHGTSELLRHAYDLWWTHIGSTKASGLSKLILSEAHNFPDIAAFYRAEVVLPSNRLI
;
A
#
# COMPACT_ATOMS: atom_id res chain seq x y z
N ARG A 1 -3.96 -6.31 27.78
CA ARG A 1 -3.36 -5.72 26.57
C ARG A 1 -4.34 -6.00 25.45
N LYS A 2 -4.84 -4.99 24.73
CA LYS A 2 -5.57 -5.26 23.48
C LYS A 2 -4.51 -5.71 22.48
N ASP A 3 -4.58 -6.93 22.01
CA ASP A 3 -3.79 -7.35 20.87
C ASP A 3 -4.39 -6.65 19.65
N ALA A 4 -3.73 -5.60 19.16
CA ALA A 4 -4.14 -5.01 17.90
C ALA A 4 -3.94 -6.06 16.81
N ARG A 5 -4.94 -6.19 15.94
CA ARG A 5 -4.80 -7.07 14.78
C ARG A 5 -3.77 -6.45 13.82
N PRO A 6 -2.98 -7.24 13.08
CA PRO A 6 -2.00 -6.71 12.12
C PRO A 6 -2.54 -5.61 11.19
N GLY A 7 -3.83 -5.64 10.85
CA GLY A 7 -4.49 -4.58 10.08
C GLY A 7 -4.50 -3.20 10.77
N GLU A 8 -4.72 -3.14 12.09
CA GLU A 8 -4.74 -1.86 12.82
C GLU A 8 -3.35 -1.21 12.86
N LEU A 9 -2.28 -2.01 12.87
CA LEU A 9 -0.90 -1.54 12.72
C LEU A 9 -0.63 -1.03 11.29
N ILE A 10 -1.14 -1.73 10.29
CA ILE A 10 -1.03 -1.33 8.87
C ILE A 10 -1.77 0.00 8.64
N ASP A 11 -2.99 0.16 9.15
CA ASP A 11 -3.77 1.38 9.01
C ASP A 11 -3.10 2.57 9.71
N ALA A 12 -2.61 2.36 10.94
CA ALA A 12 -1.87 3.38 11.69
C ALA A 12 -0.58 3.81 10.96
N ALA A 13 0.12 2.85 10.34
CA ALA A 13 1.34 3.10 9.59
C ALA A 13 1.04 3.84 8.28
N LEU A 14 0.00 3.43 7.54
CA LEU A 14 -0.45 4.12 6.34
C LEU A 14 -0.72 5.59 6.62
N ASP A 15 -1.47 5.88 7.67
CA ASP A 15 -1.78 7.26 8.06
C ASP A 15 -0.51 8.07 8.33
N LEU A 16 0.40 7.55 9.15
CA LEU A 16 1.66 8.24 9.45
C LEU A 16 2.55 8.45 8.22
N PHE A 17 2.69 7.42 7.38
CA PHE A 17 3.49 7.50 6.17
C PHE A 17 2.93 8.55 5.21
N VAL A 18 1.62 8.59 4.99
CA VAL A 18 0.97 9.57 4.13
C VAL A 18 1.05 10.99 4.70
N GLU A 19 0.90 11.14 6.02
CA GLU A 19 0.93 12.45 6.70
C GLU A 19 2.34 13.06 6.77
N LYS A 20 3.36 12.25 7.06
CA LYS A 20 4.71 12.73 7.44
C LYS A 20 5.83 12.26 6.52
N GLY A 21 5.55 11.33 5.61
CA GLY A 21 6.56 10.66 4.79
C GLY A 21 7.20 9.46 5.50
N TYR A 22 7.99 8.69 4.74
CA TYR A 22 8.64 7.49 5.25
C TYR A 22 9.79 7.83 6.21
N ALA A 23 10.63 8.81 5.85
CA ALA A 23 11.79 9.18 6.66
C ALA A 23 11.39 9.64 8.08
N ALA A 24 10.41 10.56 8.16
CA ALA A 24 10.02 11.21 9.41
C ALA A 24 9.12 10.34 10.32
N THR A 25 8.58 9.24 9.81
CA THR A 25 7.74 8.32 10.59
C THR A 25 8.58 7.42 11.48
N LYS A 26 8.31 7.44 12.79
CA LYS A 26 8.93 6.54 13.78
C LYS A 26 7.98 5.39 14.12
N VAL A 27 8.51 4.18 14.24
CA VAL A 27 7.73 2.98 14.65
C VAL A 27 7.04 3.13 16.01
N ASP A 28 7.59 3.94 16.90
CA ASP A 28 6.99 4.20 18.22
C ASP A 28 5.71 5.03 18.10
N GLU A 29 5.65 5.95 17.13
CA GLU A 29 4.45 6.71 16.81
C GLU A 29 3.37 5.79 16.21
N VAL A 30 3.77 4.84 15.35
CA VAL A 30 2.85 3.83 14.78
C VAL A 30 2.27 2.96 15.88
N ALA A 31 3.10 2.43 16.78
CA ALA A 31 2.65 1.59 17.88
C ALA A 31 1.69 2.36 18.80
N ALA A 32 2.04 3.61 19.15
CA ALA A 32 1.19 4.48 19.96
C ALA A 32 -0.16 4.77 19.29
N ARG A 33 -0.15 5.07 17.98
CA ARG A 33 -1.36 5.28 17.16
C ARG A 33 -2.26 4.06 17.14
N ALA A 34 -1.69 2.87 17.01
CA ALA A 34 -2.40 1.59 17.03
C ALA A 34 -2.79 1.12 18.46
N GLY A 35 -2.43 1.87 19.50
CA GLY A 35 -2.75 1.53 20.89
C GLY A 35 -1.99 0.31 21.44
N VAL A 36 -0.82 -0.01 20.88
CA VAL A 36 0.03 -1.13 21.31
C VAL A 36 1.43 -0.69 21.71
N SER A 37 2.20 -1.59 22.32
CA SER A 37 3.61 -1.33 22.61
C SER A 37 4.48 -1.48 21.37
N LYS A 38 5.60 -0.76 21.33
CA LYS A 38 6.67 -0.94 20.33
C LYS A 38 7.07 -2.41 20.18
N GLY A 39 7.21 -3.12 21.31
CA GLY A 39 7.54 -4.54 21.32
C GLY A 39 6.48 -5.39 20.60
N THR A 40 5.18 -5.10 20.80
CA THR A 40 4.11 -5.80 20.08
C THR A 40 4.16 -5.53 18.58
N LEU A 41 4.44 -4.30 18.14
CA LEU A 41 4.63 -4.00 16.71
C LEU A 41 5.74 -4.87 16.10
N PHE A 42 6.89 -4.95 16.76
CA PHE A 42 8.04 -5.72 16.26
C PHE A 42 7.83 -7.24 16.25
N LEU A 43 6.85 -7.77 16.98
CA LEU A 43 6.45 -9.18 16.86
C LEU A 43 5.81 -9.47 15.49
N TYR A 44 5.14 -8.48 14.89
CA TYR A 44 4.49 -8.62 13.58
C TYR A 44 5.37 -8.11 12.44
N PHE A 45 6.08 -7.00 12.65
CA PHE A 45 6.88 -6.33 11.61
C PHE A 45 8.29 -6.07 12.16
N PRO A 46 9.28 -6.91 11.82
CA PRO A 46 10.64 -6.84 12.40
C PRO A 46 11.37 -5.52 12.16
N SER A 47 10.98 -4.76 11.13
CA SER A 47 11.54 -3.46 10.80
C SER A 47 10.49 -2.47 10.31
N LYS A 48 10.84 -1.17 10.26
CA LYS A 48 10.02 -0.14 9.62
C LYS A 48 9.81 -0.43 8.12
N GLU A 49 10.82 -1.03 7.49
CA GLU A 49 10.76 -1.41 6.09
C GLU A 49 9.77 -2.57 5.87
N ASP A 50 9.78 -3.60 6.72
CA ASP A 50 8.82 -4.70 6.65
C ASP A 50 7.39 -4.21 6.87
N LEU A 51 7.19 -3.29 7.81
CA LEU A 51 5.91 -2.62 8.01
C LEU A 51 5.48 -1.85 6.76
N PHE A 52 6.39 -1.09 6.13
CA PHE A 52 6.08 -0.36 4.90
C PHE A 52 5.72 -1.30 3.74
N LYS A 53 6.48 -2.39 3.55
CA LYS A 53 6.19 -3.40 2.53
C LYS A 53 4.79 -3.97 2.72
N GLU A 54 4.41 -4.28 3.96
CA GLU A 54 3.07 -4.78 4.27
C GLU A 54 1.98 -3.73 4.08
N VAL A 55 2.23 -2.46 4.39
CA VAL A 55 1.31 -1.37 4.04
C VAL A 55 1.06 -1.31 2.53
N VAL A 56 2.11 -1.40 1.71
CA VAL A 56 1.98 -1.40 0.24
C VAL A 56 1.25 -2.64 -0.26
N ARG A 57 1.62 -3.84 0.19
CA ARG A 57 0.95 -5.10 -0.21
C ARG A 57 -0.53 -5.08 0.11
N HIS A 58 -0.86 -4.68 1.35
CA HIS A 58 -2.23 -4.71 1.85
C HIS A 58 -3.13 -3.72 1.11
N ASN A 59 -2.62 -2.52 0.84
CA ASN A 59 -3.44 -1.42 0.30
C ASN A 59 -3.40 -1.32 -1.23
N MET A 60 -2.39 -1.87 -1.90
CA MET A 60 -2.21 -1.71 -3.35
C MET A 60 -1.99 -3.02 -4.09
N GLY A 61 -1.34 -4.02 -3.47
CA GLY A 61 -0.95 -5.26 -4.14
C GLY A 61 -2.04 -6.33 -4.23
N ARG A 62 -2.93 -6.39 -3.23
CA ARG A 62 -3.84 -7.54 -3.02
C ARG A 62 -4.79 -7.84 -4.19
N HIS A 63 -5.21 -6.82 -4.93
CA HIS A 63 -6.27 -6.96 -5.92
C HIS A 63 -5.77 -7.23 -7.34
N PHE A 64 -4.45 -7.20 -7.60
CA PHE A 64 -3.95 -7.34 -8.97
C PHE A 64 -4.34 -8.65 -9.64
N ALA A 65 -4.31 -9.77 -8.92
CA ALA A 65 -4.70 -11.07 -9.48
C ALA A 65 -6.21 -11.15 -9.80
N GLU A 66 -7.05 -10.49 -8.99
CA GLU A 66 -8.50 -10.43 -9.21
C GLU A 66 -8.81 -9.56 -10.43
N TRP A 67 -8.17 -8.39 -10.53
CA TRP A 67 -8.33 -7.48 -11.67
C TRP A 67 -7.81 -8.06 -12.98
N ASP A 68 -6.73 -8.84 -12.96
CA ASP A 68 -6.18 -9.51 -14.16
C ASP A 68 -7.23 -10.42 -14.81
N VAL A 69 -7.88 -11.25 -13.99
CA VAL A 69 -8.97 -12.14 -14.45
C VAL A 69 -10.18 -11.32 -14.91
N GLU A 70 -10.56 -10.28 -14.17
CA GLU A 70 -11.71 -9.44 -14.50
C GLU A 70 -11.53 -8.67 -15.81
N ILE A 71 -10.33 -8.16 -16.07
CA ILE A 71 -9.95 -7.45 -17.30
C ILE A 71 -9.90 -8.41 -18.49
N GLU A 72 -9.29 -9.59 -18.33
CA GLU A 72 -9.20 -10.61 -19.39
C GLU A 72 -10.58 -11.12 -19.83
N GLN A 73 -11.51 -11.26 -18.87
CA GLN A 73 -12.85 -11.79 -19.11
C GLN A 73 -13.89 -10.69 -19.40
N TYR A 74 -13.46 -9.44 -19.55
CA TYR A 74 -14.38 -8.32 -19.69
C TYR A 74 -15.16 -8.39 -21.02
N PRO A 75 -16.51 -8.44 -20.99
CA PRO A 75 -17.31 -8.84 -22.14
C PRO A 75 -17.60 -7.70 -23.14
N HIS A 76 -17.08 -6.50 -22.91
CA HIS A 76 -17.40 -5.30 -23.70
C HIS A 76 -16.19 -4.73 -24.44
N GLY A 77 -16.42 -3.68 -25.24
CA GLY A 77 -15.38 -3.03 -26.02
C GLY A 77 -14.29 -2.35 -25.19
N THR A 78 -13.17 -2.03 -25.83
CA THR A 78 -12.00 -1.40 -25.18
C THR A 78 -12.34 -0.09 -24.48
N SER A 79 -13.28 0.71 -25.01
CA SER A 79 -13.64 2.00 -24.42
C SER A 79 -14.36 1.84 -23.07
N GLU A 80 -15.16 0.80 -22.95
CA GLU A 80 -15.87 0.38 -21.75
C GLU A 80 -14.90 -0.25 -20.76
N LEU A 81 -13.96 -1.06 -21.26
CA LEU A 81 -12.90 -1.64 -20.44
C LEU A 81 -12.05 -0.55 -19.78
N LEU A 82 -11.64 0.48 -20.53
CA LEU A 82 -10.86 1.58 -19.97
C LEU A 82 -11.61 2.35 -18.89
N ARG A 83 -12.91 2.57 -19.06
CA ARG A 83 -13.76 3.19 -18.02
C ARG A 83 -13.87 2.30 -16.79
N HIS A 84 -14.07 1.00 -16.99
CA HIS A 84 -14.16 0.02 -15.91
C HIS A 84 -12.86 -0.08 -15.12
N ALA A 85 -11.73 -0.25 -15.80
CA ALA A 85 -10.40 -0.30 -15.18
C ALA A 85 -10.08 0.99 -14.41
N TYR A 86 -10.47 2.16 -14.95
CA TYR A 86 -10.33 3.43 -14.24
C TYR A 86 -11.20 3.49 -12.97
N ASP A 87 -12.45 3.04 -13.03
CA ASP A 87 -13.36 3.03 -11.87
C ASP A 87 -12.90 2.05 -10.77
N LEU A 88 -12.43 0.86 -11.16
CA LEU A 88 -11.77 -0.08 -10.26
C LEU A 88 -10.57 0.56 -9.56
N TRP A 89 -9.66 1.16 -10.34
CA TRP A 89 -8.49 1.82 -9.78
C TRP A 89 -8.87 2.99 -8.86
N TRP A 90 -9.83 3.82 -9.26
CA TRP A 90 -10.30 4.96 -8.47
C TRP A 90 -10.93 4.51 -7.15
N THR A 91 -11.80 3.51 -7.19
CA THR A 91 -12.51 3.00 -6.00
C THR A 91 -11.57 2.35 -5.00
N HIS A 92 -10.61 1.56 -5.47
CA HIS A 92 -9.73 0.80 -4.58
C HIS A 92 -8.46 1.56 -4.16
N ILE A 93 -7.96 2.47 -5.01
CA ILE A 93 -6.67 3.17 -4.79
C ILE A 93 -6.87 4.68 -4.78
N GLY A 94 -7.41 5.25 -5.86
CA GLY A 94 -7.40 6.70 -6.10
C GLY A 94 -8.18 7.52 -5.06
N SER A 95 -9.33 7.01 -4.63
CA SER A 95 -10.23 7.64 -3.64
C SER A 95 -9.91 7.27 -2.19
N THR A 96 -8.92 6.39 -1.96
CA THR A 96 -8.53 5.94 -0.62
C THR A 96 -7.24 6.63 -0.18
N LYS A 97 -6.87 6.45 1.10
CA LYS A 97 -5.58 6.94 1.63
C LYS A 97 -4.37 6.29 0.94
N ALA A 98 -4.56 5.13 0.29
CA ALA A 98 -3.50 4.43 -0.43
C ALA A 98 -2.91 5.25 -1.58
N SER A 99 -3.70 6.15 -2.20
CA SER A 99 -3.22 7.09 -3.21
C SER A 99 -2.01 7.93 -2.74
N GLY A 100 -1.92 8.21 -1.43
CA GLY A 100 -0.79 8.93 -0.83
C GLY A 100 0.53 8.16 -0.90
N LEU A 101 0.50 6.82 -0.96
CA LEU A 101 1.70 5.99 -1.05
C LEU A 101 2.43 6.21 -2.38
N SER A 102 1.70 6.35 -3.49
CA SER A 102 2.31 6.64 -4.79
C SER A 102 3.06 7.96 -4.76
N LYS A 103 2.47 9.01 -4.17
CA LYS A 103 3.14 10.31 -4.00
C LYS A 103 4.37 10.20 -3.09
N LEU A 104 4.25 9.49 -1.97
CA LEU A 104 5.35 9.26 -1.04
C LEU A 104 6.54 8.63 -1.77
N ILE A 105 6.31 7.53 -2.49
CA ILE A 105 7.38 6.80 -3.18
C ILE A 105 8.02 7.67 -4.25
N LEU A 106 7.23 8.43 -5.03
CA LEU A 106 7.78 9.37 -6.01
C LEU A 106 8.67 10.43 -5.36
N SER A 107 8.33 10.91 -4.15
CA SER A 107 9.12 11.91 -3.44
C SER A 107 10.35 11.35 -2.71
N GLU A 108 10.31 10.08 -2.31
CA GLU A 108 11.30 9.47 -1.40
C GLU A 108 12.18 8.42 -2.12
N ALA A 109 11.91 8.10 -3.39
CA ALA A 109 12.61 7.05 -4.12
C ALA A 109 14.12 7.25 -4.21
N HIS A 110 14.58 8.49 -4.26
CA HIS A 110 16.02 8.78 -4.28
C HIS A 110 16.69 8.50 -2.91
N ASN A 111 15.98 8.78 -1.82
CA ASN A 111 16.49 8.59 -0.46
C ASN A 111 16.41 7.13 -0.02
N PHE A 112 15.41 6.39 -0.51
CA PHE A 112 15.12 5.02 -0.12
C PHE A 112 14.91 4.14 -1.36
N PRO A 113 15.99 3.72 -2.04
CA PRO A 113 15.90 2.95 -3.27
C PRO A 113 15.23 1.58 -3.05
N ASP A 114 15.39 0.95 -1.89
CA ASP A 114 14.83 -0.38 -1.61
C ASP A 114 13.29 -0.37 -1.54
N ILE A 115 12.68 0.64 -0.91
CA ILE A 115 11.21 0.75 -0.87
C ILE A 115 10.65 1.10 -2.25
N ALA A 116 11.38 1.88 -3.05
CA ALA A 116 10.98 2.20 -4.42
C ALA A 116 11.08 0.98 -5.35
N ALA A 117 12.15 0.19 -5.21
CA ALA A 117 12.32 -1.08 -5.92
C ALA A 117 11.21 -2.07 -5.54
N PHE A 118 10.88 -2.15 -4.25
CA PHE A 118 9.78 -2.97 -3.77
C PHE A 118 8.43 -2.52 -4.36
N TYR A 119 8.10 -1.23 -4.28
CA TYR A 119 6.87 -0.71 -4.88
C TYR A 119 6.80 -0.96 -6.38
N ARG A 120 7.92 -0.82 -7.10
CA ARG A 120 7.97 -1.13 -8.52
C ARG A 120 7.64 -2.60 -8.78
N ALA A 121 8.21 -3.51 -8.01
CA ALA A 121 7.99 -4.95 -8.16
C ALA A 121 6.57 -5.38 -7.77
N GLU A 122 6.03 -4.80 -6.68
CA GLU A 122 4.76 -5.21 -6.08
C GLU A 122 3.54 -4.52 -6.71
N VAL A 123 3.71 -3.30 -7.24
CA VAL A 123 2.59 -2.48 -7.74
C VAL A 123 2.74 -2.16 -9.22
N VAL A 124 3.86 -1.57 -9.63
CA VAL A 124 4.02 -1.06 -11.01
C VAL A 124 4.09 -2.19 -12.04
N LEU A 125 4.94 -3.20 -11.81
CA LEU A 125 5.09 -4.31 -12.75
C LEU A 125 3.81 -5.15 -12.90
N PRO A 126 3.08 -5.50 -11.83
CA PRO A 126 1.78 -6.15 -11.96
C PRO A 126 0.76 -5.28 -12.68
N SER A 127 0.67 -3.98 -12.35
CA SER A 127 -0.24 -3.05 -13.05
C SER A 127 0.01 -3.01 -14.56
N ASN A 128 1.28 -3.02 -14.98
CA ASN A 128 1.64 -2.99 -16.40
C ASN A 128 1.25 -4.27 -17.15
N ARG A 129 1.02 -5.40 -16.46
CA ARG A 129 0.55 -6.63 -17.11
C ARG A 129 -0.95 -6.63 -17.39
N LEU A 130 -1.70 -5.74 -16.74
CA LEU A 130 -3.14 -5.57 -16.95
C LEU A 130 -3.47 -4.84 -18.27
N ILE A 131 -2.47 -4.31 -18.99
CA ILE A 131 -2.62 -3.44 -20.16
C ILE A 131 -1.92 -4.06 -21.37
#